data_AF-A0A8T1R5X0-F1
#
_entry.id   AF-A0A8T1R5X0-F1
#
_cell.length_a   1.000
_cell.length_b   1.000
_cell.length_c   1.000
_cell.angle_alpha   90.00
_cell.angle_beta   90.00
_cell.angle_gamma   90.00
#
_symmetry.space_group_name_H-M   'P 1'
#
loop_
_entity.id
_entity.type
_entity.pdbx_description
1 polymer ?
#
loop_
_entity_poly.entity_id
_entity_poly.type
_entity_poly.pdbx_seq_one_letter_code
_entity_poly.pdbx_strand_id
1 'polypeptide(L)'
;MIQQADIGVGISGREGLQAARAADYSIGKFRFLKRLILVHGRDSYNRTAFLSQYSFYKSLLLCFIQIFFSFISGVSGTSLFNSISLMAYNVFYTSIPVLVSVLDKDLSEETVMQHPQILFYCQAGRLLNPSTFAGWFGRSLFHAVVFVISINAYAYEKSEMEEVSMVALSGCIWLQAFVVTLETNSFTILQHIAIWGNLAAFYIINWILSALPSSGCIPSCFGCVHNHLIGQLCFSWWQLGWVQFWLSSTSDIHTDRVKSIYFSRPNVWVGLFCLSQALNHNQDL
;
A
#
# COMPACT_ATOMS: atom_id res chain seq x y z
N MET A 1 20.31 7.58 -31.78
CA MET A 1 20.78 7.85 -30.42
C MET A 1 19.62 8.04 -29.44
N ILE A 2 18.84 9.13 -29.48
CA ILE A 2 17.78 9.39 -28.45
C ILE A 2 16.70 8.30 -28.45
N GLN A 3 16.25 7.83 -29.63
CA GLN A 3 15.27 6.73 -29.74
C GLN A 3 15.85 5.33 -29.47
N GLN A 4 17.17 5.19 -29.34
CA GLN A 4 17.82 3.92 -29.03
C GLN A 4 18.14 3.76 -27.54
N ALA A 5 18.01 4.83 -26.75
CA ALA A 5 18.19 4.79 -25.30
C ALA A 5 16.86 4.43 -24.62
N ASP A 6 16.92 3.82 -23.44
CA ASP A 6 15.73 3.48 -22.66
C ASP A 6 14.94 4.71 -22.20
N ILE A 7 15.64 5.84 -22.03
CA ILE A 7 15.05 7.13 -21.67
C ILE A 7 15.70 8.22 -22.54
N GLY A 8 14.90 8.82 -23.42
CA GLY A 8 15.30 9.94 -24.26
C GLY A 8 15.05 11.29 -23.59
N VAL A 9 16.09 12.11 -23.41
CA VAL A 9 15.94 13.50 -22.93
C VAL A 9 16.40 14.48 -24.00
N GLY A 10 15.48 15.31 -24.49
CA GLY A 10 15.72 16.33 -25.48
C GLY A 10 15.85 17.72 -24.86
N ILE A 11 16.75 18.54 -25.40
CA ILE A 11 16.93 19.93 -24.96
C ILE A 11 16.21 20.86 -25.95
N SER A 12 15.25 21.64 -25.46
CA SER A 12 14.52 22.62 -26.28
C SER A 12 15.39 23.85 -26.55
N GLY A 13 15.90 23.96 -27.78
CA GLY A 13 16.66 25.11 -28.28
C GLY A 13 15.85 25.97 -29.25
N ARG A 14 16.38 27.16 -29.56
CA ARG A 14 15.82 28.06 -30.60
C ARG A 14 16.14 27.60 -32.02
N GLU A 15 17.20 26.82 -32.19
CA GLU A 15 17.75 26.40 -33.49
C GLU A 15 17.06 25.15 -34.06
N GLY A 16 16.34 24.40 -33.23
CA GLY A 16 15.59 23.23 -33.68
C GLY A 16 14.98 22.45 -32.52
N LEU A 17 13.77 21.92 -32.75
CA LEU A 17 13.01 21.14 -31.75
C LEU A 17 12.89 19.65 -32.13
N GLN A 18 13.61 19.21 -33.17
CA GLN A 18 13.49 17.83 -33.68
C GLN A 18 13.88 16.80 -32.60
N ALA A 19 15.00 17.03 -31.91
CA ALA A 19 15.44 16.17 -30.81
C ALA A 19 14.49 16.23 -29.59
N ALA A 20 13.92 17.40 -29.28
CA ALA A 20 12.98 17.57 -28.19
C ALA A 20 11.61 16.91 -28.47
N ARG A 21 11.18 16.86 -29.74
CA ARG A 21 9.95 16.19 -30.16
C ARG A 21 10.09 14.68 -30.25
N ALA A 22 11.29 14.19 -30.49
CA ALA A 22 11.61 12.76 -30.57
C ALA A 22 12.07 12.15 -29.23
N ALA A 23 12.01 12.91 -28.13
CA ALA A 23 12.42 12.50 -26.79
C ALA A 23 11.22 12.31 -25.85
N ASP A 24 11.35 11.47 -24.82
CA ASP A 24 10.33 11.24 -23.80
C ASP A 24 10.16 12.44 -22.87
N TYR A 25 11.28 13.09 -22.52
CA TYR A 25 11.30 14.31 -21.73
C TYR A 25 11.96 15.44 -22.50
N SER A 26 11.34 16.62 -22.48
CA SER A 26 11.89 17.85 -23.05
C SER A 26 12.23 18.84 -21.94
N ILE A 27 13.52 19.19 -21.81
CA ILE A 27 14.02 20.15 -20.82
C ILE A 27 14.58 21.41 -21.50
N GLY A 28 14.47 22.57 -20.86
CA GLY A 28 14.97 23.82 -21.44
C GLY A 28 16.50 23.99 -21.37
N LYS A 29 17.15 23.45 -20.34
CA LYS A 29 18.60 23.57 -20.10
C LYS A 29 19.14 22.31 -19.44
N PHE A 30 20.40 21.97 -19.71
CA PHE A 30 21.05 20.77 -19.16
C PHE A 30 21.06 20.73 -17.61
N ARG A 31 21.12 21.89 -16.93
CA ARG A 31 21.06 21.97 -15.46
C ARG A 31 19.80 21.34 -14.84
N PHE A 32 18.69 21.26 -15.57
CA PHE A 32 17.45 20.64 -15.08
C PHE A 32 17.51 19.11 -15.08
N LEU A 33 18.43 18.51 -15.84
CA LEU A 33 18.63 17.06 -15.87
C LEU A 33 18.98 16.50 -14.48
N LYS A 34 19.79 17.24 -13.70
CA LYS A 34 20.13 16.86 -12.32
C LYS A 34 18.88 16.66 -11.46
N ARG A 35 17.93 17.60 -11.49
CA ARG A 35 16.68 17.52 -10.71
C ARG A 35 15.71 16.48 -11.28
N LEU A 36 15.69 16.29 -12.60
CA LEU A 36 14.86 15.28 -13.24
C LEU A 36 15.26 13.87 -12.76
N ILE A 37 16.55 13.54 -12.81
CA ILE A 37 17.03 12.20 -12.44
C ILE A 37 16.99 11.99 -10.93
N LEU A 38 17.57 12.91 -10.14
CA LEU A 38 17.74 12.70 -8.70
C LEU A 38 16.43 12.72 -7.92
N VAL A 39 15.55 13.68 -8.23
CA VAL A 39 14.29 13.85 -7.49
C VAL A 39 13.20 13.01 -8.15
N HIS A 40 12.86 13.31 -9.40
CA HIS A 40 11.70 12.68 -10.04
C HIS A 40 11.96 11.22 -10.42
N GLY A 41 13.17 10.89 -10.88
CA GLY A 41 13.55 9.51 -11.21
C GLY A 41 13.51 8.58 -9.99
N ARG A 42 14.08 9.03 -8.86
CA ARG A 42 14.02 8.29 -7.59
C ARG A 42 12.60 8.13 -7.08
N ASP A 43 11.84 9.24 -7.00
CA ASP A 43 10.46 9.22 -6.52
C ASP A 43 9.61 8.26 -7.36
N SER A 44 9.75 8.32 -8.69
CA SER A 44 9.04 7.41 -9.59
C SER A 44 9.42 5.95 -9.35
N TYR A 45 10.71 5.64 -9.17
CA TYR A 45 11.16 4.27 -8.89
C TYR A 45 10.58 3.75 -7.57
N ASN A 46 10.69 4.53 -6.48
CA ASN A 46 10.20 4.13 -5.16
C ASN A 46 8.68 3.93 -5.15
N ARG A 47 7.93 4.86 -5.75
CA ARG A 47 6.46 4.79 -5.82
C ARG A 47 5.98 3.61 -6.66
N THR A 48 6.57 3.39 -7.84
CA THR A 48 6.21 2.25 -8.69
C THR A 48 6.57 0.91 -8.04
N ALA A 49 7.71 0.84 -7.35
CA ALA A 49 8.12 -0.37 -6.63
C ALA A 49 7.11 -0.74 -5.53
N PHE A 50 6.75 0.24 -4.69
CA PHE A 50 5.74 0.06 -3.64
C PHE A 50 4.38 -0.30 -4.23
N LEU A 51 3.91 0.46 -5.22
CA LEU A 51 2.62 0.26 -5.88
C LEU A 51 2.49 -1.15 -6.46
N SER A 52 3.53 -1.64 -7.13
CA SER A 52 3.57 -2.99 -7.70
C SER A 52 3.45 -4.04 -6.61
N GLN A 53 4.33 -3.99 -5.59
CA GLN A 53 4.35 -4.98 -4.51
C GLN A 53 3.04 -5.00 -3.71
N TYR A 54 2.52 -3.83 -3.39
CA TYR A 54 1.25 -3.69 -2.68
C TYR A 54 0.06 -4.23 -3.51
N SER A 55 0.04 -3.99 -4.83
CA SER A 55 -1.02 -4.49 -5.71
C SER A 55 -1.02 -6.02 -5.81
N PHE A 56 0.15 -6.65 -5.73
CA PHE A 56 0.25 -8.10 -5.61
C PHE A 56 -0.19 -8.58 -4.22
N TYR A 57 0.28 -7.93 -3.15
CA TYR A 57 -0.11 -8.26 -1.77
C TYR A 57 -1.63 -8.26 -1.59
N LYS A 58 -2.34 -7.18 -2.01
CA LYS A 58 -3.80 -7.06 -1.83
C LYS A 58 -4.56 -8.16 -2.56
N SER A 59 -4.10 -8.53 -3.75
CA SER A 59 -4.76 -9.52 -4.61
C SER A 59 -4.50 -10.94 -4.12
N LEU A 60 -3.26 -11.23 -3.67
CA LEU A 60 -2.89 -12.50 -3.06
C LEU A 60 -3.61 -12.73 -1.74
N LEU A 61 -3.74 -11.70 -0.90
CA LEU A 61 -4.47 -11.77 0.37
C LEU A 61 -5.90 -12.27 0.16
N LEU A 62 -6.66 -11.64 -0.75
CA LEU A 62 -8.03 -12.08 -1.07
C LEU A 62 -8.07 -13.50 -1.64
N CYS A 63 -7.13 -13.84 -2.52
CA CYS A 63 -7.04 -15.18 -3.11
C CYS A 63 -6.81 -16.25 -2.04
N PHE A 64 -5.87 -16.02 -1.11
CA PHE A 64 -5.60 -16.95 -0.02
C PHE A 64 -6.78 -17.11 0.93
N ILE A 65 -7.45 -16.01 1.30
CA ILE A 65 -8.66 -16.07 2.14
C ILE A 65 -9.71 -16.99 1.50
N GLN A 66 -9.95 -16.85 0.20
CA GLN A 66 -10.89 -17.67 -0.55
C GLN A 66 -10.46 -19.14 -0.64
N ILE A 67 -9.18 -19.40 -0.88
CA ILE A 67 -8.62 -20.77 -0.93
C ILE A 67 -8.82 -21.47 0.42
N PHE A 68 -8.45 -20.81 1.52
CA PHE A 68 -8.62 -21.37 2.86
C PHE A 68 -10.09 -21.58 3.22
N PHE A 69 -10.96 -20.63 2.87
CA PHE A 69 -12.41 -20.78 3.06
C PHE A 69 -12.99 -21.97 2.29
N SER A 70 -12.50 -22.22 1.06
CA SER A 70 -12.90 -23.39 0.27
C SER A 70 -12.55 -24.70 0.98
N PHE A 71 -11.36 -24.79 1.61
CA PHE A 71 -10.99 -25.98 2.39
C PHE A 71 -11.89 -26.20 3.61
N ILE A 72 -12.24 -25.13 4.33
CA ILE A 72 -13.15 -25.19 5.50
C ILE A 72 -14.55 -25.64 5.08
N SER A 73 -15.02 -25.18 3.92
CA SER A 73 -16.35 -25.48 3.39
C SER A 73 -16.43 -26.83 2.65
N GLY A 74 -15.41 -27.69 2.79
CA GLY A 74 -15.36 -29.02 2.16
C GLY A 74 -15.24 -28.97 0.63
N VAL A 75 -14.65 -27.91 0.07
CA VAL A 75 -14.49 -27.69 -1.38
C VAL A 75 -15.83 -27.70 -2.13
N SER A 76 -16.87 -27.16 -1.49
CA SER A 76 -18.21 -27.02 -2.07
C SER A 76 -18.32 -25.95 -3.16
N GLY A 77 -17.26 -25.16 -3.39
CA GLY A 77 -17.22 -24.09 -4.39
C GLY A 77 -17.98 -22.82 -3.98
N THR A 78 -18.42 -22.72 -2.72
CA THR A 78 -19.07 -21.52 -2.20
C THR A 78 -18.06 -20.39 -1.98
N SER A 79 -18.47 -19.15 -2.28
CA SER A 79 -17.64 -17.97 -2.10
C SER A 79 -17.94 -17.27 -0.78
N LEU A 80 -16.90 -16.91 -0.04
CA LEU A 80 -17.05 -16.09 1.16
C LEU A 80 -17.59 -14.70 0.81
N PHE A 81 -17.07 -14.09 -0.26
CA PHE A 81 -17.48 -12.76 -0.70
C PHE A 81 -18.51 -12.82 -1.82
N ASN A 82 -19.52 -11.95 -1.75
CA ASN A 82 -20.43 -11.70 -2.86
C ASN A 82 -19.69 -10.98 -4.00
N SER A 83 -20.00 -11.33 -5.26
CA SER A 83 -19.39 -10.75 -6.46
C SER A 83 -19.45 -9.22 -6.52
N ILE A 84 -20.56 -8.61 -6.08
CA ILE A 84 -20.73 -7.15 -6.07
C ILE A 84 -19.80 -6.53 -5.03
N SER A 85 -19.74 -7.11 -3.83
CA SER A 85 -18.89 -6.63 -2.75
C SER A 85 -17.41 -6.75 -3.08
N LEU A 86 -17.00 -7.84 -3.75
CA LEU A 86 -15.62 -8.04 -4.20
C LEU A 86 -15.22 -7.05 -5.29
N MET A 87 -16.15 -6.72 -6.20
CA MET A 87 -15.95 -5.67 -7.20
C MET A 87 -15.78 -4.30 -6.55
N ALA A 88 -16.68 -3.95 -5.61
CA ALA A 88 -16.62 -2.68 -4.88
C ALA A 88 -15.32 -2.55 -4.07
N TYR A 89 -14.84 -3.63 -3.46
CA TYR A 89 -13.54 -3.67 -2.77
C TYR A 89 -12.38 -3.32 -3.70
N ASN A 90 -12.30 -3.93 -4.87
CA ASN A 90 -11.20 -3.68 -5.80
C ASN A 90 -11.25 -2.29 -6.44
N VAL A 91 -12.45 -1.80 -6.76
CA VAL A 91 -12.63 -0.56 -7.52
C VAL A 91 -12.64 0.67 -6.63
N PHE A 92 -13.36 0.65 -5.50
CA PHE A 92 -13.52 1.84 -4.66
C PHE A 92 -12.61 1.77 -3.44
N TYR A 93 -12.74 0.70 -2.65
CA TYR A 93 -12.13 0.67 -1.32
C TYR A 93 -10.61 0.48 -1.33
N THR A 94 -10.04 -0.09 -2.40
CA THR A 94 -8.57 -0.26 -2.50
C THR A 94 -7.89 0.71 -3.46
N SER A 95 -8.59 1.25 -4.46
CA SER A 95 -7.96 2.16 -5.44
C SER A 95 -7.67 3.54 -4.84
N ILE A 96 -8.57 4.08 -4.01
CA ILE A 96 -8.45 5.44 -3.46
C ILE A 96 -7.20 5.57 -2.57
N PRO A 97 -6.95 4.68 -1.60
CA PRO A 97 -5.73 4.74 -0.80
C PRO A 97 -4.45 4.56 -1.64
N VAL A 98 -4.52 3.71 -2.67
CA VAL A 98 -3.39 3.44 -3.58
C VAL A 98 -3.03 4.67 -4.41
N LEU A 99 -4.02 5.36 -4.97
CA LEU A 99 -3.79 6.59 -5.76
C LEU A 99 -3.13 7.67 -4.92
N VAL A 100 -3.54 7.80 -3.66
CA VAL A 100 -2.99 8.81 -2.75
C VAL A 100 -1.61 8.40 -2.22
N SER A 101 -1.31 7.10 -2.18
CA SER A 101 0.04 6.59 -1.88
C SER A 101 1.09 6.98 -2.94
N VAL A 102 0.67 7.29 -4.18
CA VAL A 102 1.57 7.83 -5.23
C VAL A 102 2.10 9.22 -4.87
N LEU A 103 1.47 9.92 -3.94
CA LEU A 103 1.92 11.24 -3.48
C LEU A 103 2.91 11.16 -2.31
N ASP A 104 3.22 9.96 -1.81
CA ASP A 104 4.15 9.79 -0.69
C ASP A 104 5.56 10.23 -1.08
N LYS A 105 6.22 10.96 -0.17
CA LYS A 105 7.61 11.41 -0.28
C LYS A 105 8.37 10.98 0.96
N ASP A 106 9.35 10.11 0.78
CA ASP A 106 10.21 9.61 1.85
C ASP A 106 11.24 10.65 2.32
N LEU A 107 11.78 11.46 1.39
CA LEU A 107 12.75 12.51 1.67
C LEU A 107 12.37 13.84 1.04
N SER A 108 12.85 14.95 1.64
CA SER A 108 12.70 16.28 1.04
C SER A 108 13.59 16.44 -0.20
N GLU A 109 13.11 17.21 -1.18
CA GLU A 109 13.82 17.42 -2.46
C GLU A 109 15.20 18.06 -2.26
N GLU A 110 15.34 18.90 -1.23
CA GLU A 110 16.62 19.55 -0.88
C GLU A 110 17.66 18.53 -0.40
N THR A 111 17.26 17.60 0.48
CA THR A 111 18.13 16.54 0.99
C THR A 111 18.64 15.65 -0.14
N VAL A 112 17.76 15.30 -1.08
CA VAL A 112 18.09 14.48 -2.26
C VAL A 112 19.08 15.20 -3.19
N MET A 113 18.96 16.52 -3.32
CA MET A 113 19.86 17.32 -4.17
C MET A 113 21.24 17.55 -3.54
N GLN A 114 21.32 17.59 -2.21
CA GLN A 114 22.58 17.67 -1.45
C GLN A 114 23.33 16.33 -1.45
N HIS A 115 22.62 15.20 -1.39
CA HIS A 115 23.21 13.85 -1.28
C HIS A 115 22.90 12.97 -2.52
N PRO A 116 23.60 13.18 -3.65
CA PRO A 116 23.34 12.40 -4.88
C PRO A 116 23.69 10.91 -4.75
N GLN A 117 24.50 10.54 -3.75
CA GLN A 117 24.92 9.17 -3.48
C GLN A 117 23.74 8.22 -3.22
N ILE A 118 22.60 8.73 -2.77
CA ILE A 118 21.43 7.89 -2.50
C ILE A 118 20.87 7.24 -3.78
N LEU A 119 21.16 7.81 -4.97
CA LEU A 119 20.74 7.24 -6.24
C LEU A 119 21.35 5.84 -6.50
N PHE A 120 22.56 5.56 -6.00
CA PHE A 120 23.20 4.25 -6.16
C PHE A 120 22.38 3.12 -5.53
N TYR A 121 21.63 3.43 -4.47
CA TYR A 121 20.73 2.47 -3.84
C TYR A 121 19.56 2.08 -4.76
N CYS A 122 18.99 3.04 -5.49
CA CYS A 122 17.92 2.81 -6.46
C CYS A 122 18.45 2.06 -7.69
N GLN A 123 19.64 2.41 -8.18
CA GLN A 123 20.28 1.74 -9.31
C GLN A 123 20.61 0.26 -9.02
N ALA A 124 20.89 -0.08 -7.77
CA ALA A 124 21.11 -1.46 -7.35
C ALA A 124 19.83 -2.33 -7.37
N GLY A 125 18.67 -1.77 -7.72
CA GLY A 125 17.44 -2.54 -7.89
C GLY A 125 16.85 -3.12 -6.59
N ARG A 126 17.27 -2.63 -5.43
CA ARG A 126 16.99 -3.28 -4.13
C ARG A 126 15.53 -3.27 -3.73
N LEU A 127 14.73 -2.32 -4.23
CA LEU A 127 13.30 -2.24 -3.91
C LEU A 127 12.46 -3.23 -4.72
N LEU A 128 12.91 -3.62 -5.91
CA LEU A 128 12.23 -4.58 -6.79
C LEU A 128 13.07 -5.84 -6.98
N ASN A 129 13.29 -6.57 -5.89
CA ASN A 129 14.00 -7.84 -5.90
C ASN A 129 13.00 -9.01 -5.73
N PRO A 130 13.17 -10.15 -6.41
CA PRO A 130 12.43 -11.37 -6.10
C PRO A 130 12.35 -11.71 -4.59
N SER A 131 13.41 -11.40 -3.82
CA SER A 131 13.42 -11.60 -2.37
C SER A 131 12.44 -10.66 -1.64
N THR A 132 12.37 -9.37 -2.01
CA THR A 132 11.40 -8.45 -1.40
C THR A 132 9.99 -8.85 -1.79
N PHE A 133 9.79 -9.29 -3.04
CA PHE A 133 8.51 -9.83 -3.51
C PHE A 133 8.07 -11.07 -2.74
N ALA A 134 8.98 -12.01 -2.48
CA ALA A 134 8.71 -13.18 -1.65
C ALA A 134 8.35 -12.79 -0.20
N GLY A 135 8.94 -11.71 0.34
CA GLY A 135 8.53 -11.14 1.63
C GLY A 135 7.08 -10.66 1.64
N TRP A 136 6.66 -9.92 0.61
CA TRP A 136 5.26 -9.48 0.46
C TRP A 136 4.29 -10.65 0.29
N PHE A 137 4.71 -11.70 -0.43
CA PHE A 137 3.95 -12.94 -0.56
C PHE A 137 3.80 -13.67 0.77
N GLY A 138 4.88 -13.80 1.56
CA GLY A 138 4.82 -14.40 2.89
C GLY A 138 3.92 -13.62 3.84
N ARG A 139 3.96 -12.29 3.77
CA ARG A 139 3.08 -11.41 4.56
C ARG A 139 1.61 -11.58 4.19
N SER A 140 1.27 -11.66 2.90
CA SER A 140 -0.13 -11.89 2.48
C SER A 140 -0.65 -13.25 2.94
N LEU A 141 0.18 -14.30 2.88
CA LEU A 141 -0.17 -15.63 3.38
C LEU A 141 -0.39 -15.61 4.91
N PHE A 142 0.51 -14.99 5.67
CA PHE A 142 0.37 -14.87 7.12
C PHE A 142 -0.92 -14.12 7.49
N HIS A 143 -1.16 -12.97 6.87
CA HIS A 143 -2.37 -12.17 7.10
C HIS A 143 -3.63 -12.96 6.74
N ALA A 144 -3.63 -13.71 5.64
CA ALA A 144 -4.75 -14.55 5.23
C ALA A 144 -5.05 -15.66 6.25
N VAL A 145 -4.02 -16.34 6.78
CA VAL A 145 -4.21 -17.40 7.79
C VAL A 145 -4.80 -16.83 9.07
N VAL A 146 -4.25 -15.73 9.60
CA VAL A 146 -4.78 -15.09 10.81
C VAL A 146 -6.22 -14.63 10.57
N PHE A 147 -6.51 -14.04 9.41
CA PHE A 147 -7.84 -13.58 9.04
C PHE A 147 -8.87 -14.72 8.99
N VAL A 148 -8.51 -15.86 8.40
CA VAL A 148 -9.37 -17.03 8.32
C VAL A 148 -9.64 -17.60 9.71
N ILE A 149 -8.62 -17.71 10.58
CA ILE A 149 -8.81 -18.19 11.96
C ILE A 149 -9.80 -17.28 12.70
N SER A 150 -9.68 -15.96 12.56
CA SER A 150 -10.61 -14.99 13.17
C SER A 150 -12.04 -15.18 12.68
N ILE A 151 -12.25 -15.40 11.38
CA ILE A 151 -13.59 -15.63 10.82
C ILE A 151 -14.20 -16.94 11.31
N ASN A 152 -13.40 -18.02 11.39
CA ASN A 152 -13.90 -19.30 11.88
C ASN A 152 -14.34 -19.22 13.35
N ALA A 153 -13.59 -18.48 14.18
CA ALA A 153 -13.97 -18.24 15.57
C ALA A 153 -15.32 -17.51 15.67
N TYR A 154 -15.55 -16.51 14.80
CA TYR A 154 -16.82 -15.78 14.73
C TYR A 154 -17.97 -16.66 14.20
N ALA A 155 -17.74 -17.47 13.17
CA ALA A 155 -18.75 -18.32 12.56
C ALA A 155 -19.31 -19.39 13.51
N TYR A 156 -18.54 -19.80 14.52
CA TYR A 156 -18.98 -20.76 15.53
C TYR A 156 -20.10 -20.22 16.43
N GLU A 157 -20.28 -18.90 16.51
CA GLU A 157 -21.26 -18.23 17.38
C GLU A 157 -22.66 -18.09 16.74
N LYS A 158 -22.95 -18.86 15.68
CA LYS A 158 -24.27 -19.04 15.07
C LYS A 158 -24.76 -17.84 14.24
N SER A 159 -23.87 -17.32 13.38
CA SER A 159 -24.18 -16.28 12.39
C SER A 159 -24.60 -16.86 11.03
N GLU A 160 -25.54 -16.21 10.34
CA GLU A 160 -25.89 -16.54 8.95
C GLU A 160 -24.71 -16.24 8.00
N MET A 161 -24.63 -16.97 6.87
CA MET A 161 -23.50 -16.85 5.94
C MET A 161 -23.34 -15.42 5.39
N GLU A 162 -24.44 -14.71 5.16
CA GLU A 162 -24.42 -13.32 4.67
C GLU A 162 -23.81 -12.35 5.69
N GLU A 163 -24.06 -12.56 6.98
CA GLU A 163 -23.45 -11.75 8.04
C GLU A 163 -21.94 -11.98 8.08
N VAL A 164 -21.50 -13.24 8.00
CA VAL A 164 -20.06 -13.59 7.97
C VAL A 164 -19.37 -12.94 6.78
N SER A 165 -19.99 -12.93 5.59
CA SER A 165 -19.44 -12.29 4.39
C SER A 165 -19.22 -10.79 4.57
N MET A 166 -20.17 -10.10 5.20
CA MET A 166 -20.09 -8.65 5.43
C MET A 166 -19.07 -8.29 6.50
N VAL A 167 -18.99 -9.10 7.56
CA VAL A 167 -17.96 -8.99 8.59
C VAL A 167 -16.58 -9.18 7.99
N ALA A 168 -16.39 -10.22 7.17
CA ALA A 168 -15.15 -10.45 6.45
C ALA A 168 -14.77 -9.26 5.56
N LEU A 169 -15.71 -8.72 4.79
CA LEU A 169 -15.45 -7.58 3.92
C LEU A 169 -14.96 -6.36 4.72
N SER A 170 -15.62 -6.05 5.84
CA SER A 170 -15.22 -4.96 6.72
C SER A 170 -13.82 -5.18 7.31
N GLY A 171 -13.51 -6.41 7.74
CA GLY A 171 -12.19 -6.78 8.26
C GLY A 171 -11.08 -6.64 7.21
N CYS A 172 -11.34 -7.00 5.95
CA CYS A 172 -10.39 -6.80 4.85
C CYS A 172 -10.11 -5.31 4.58
N ILE A 173 -11.13 -4.44 4.70
CA ILE A 173 -10.95 -2.99 4.51
C ILE A 173 -10.14 -2.39 5.66
N TRP A 174 -10.41 -2.79 6.90
CA TRP A 174 -9.64 -2.38 8.07
C TRP A 174 -8.18 -2.83 7.96
N LEU A 175 -7.94 -4.11 7.69
CA LEU A 175 -6.60 -4.65 7.50
C LEU A 175 -5.84 -3.87 6.42
N GLN A 176 -6.53 -3.56 5.32
CA GLN A 176 -5.90 -2.82 4.23
C GLN A 176 -5.55 -1.38 4.62
N ALA A 177 -6.45 -0.70 5.34
CA ALA A 177 -6.21 0.65 5.86
C ALA A 177 -5.01 0.68 6.82
N PHE A 178 -4.90 -0.31 7.71
CA PHE A 178 -3.75 -0.44 8.61
C PHE A 178 -2.44 -0.68 7.86
N VAL A 179 -2.41 -1.62 6.91
CA VAL A 179 -1.19 -1.91 6.13
C VAL A 179 -0.73 -0.67 5.36
N VAL A 180 -1.65 0.07 4.73
CA VAL A 180 -1.29 1.33 4.03
C VAL A 180 -0.74 2.35 5.01
N THR A 181 -1.37 2.49 6.18
CA THR A 181 -0.94 3.44 7.22
C THR A 181 0.45 3.11 7.74
N LEU A 182 0.77 1.83 7.94
CA LEU A 182 2.08 1.37 8.42
C LEU A 182 3.21 1.57 7.39
N GLU A 183 2.89 1.43 6.11
CA GLU A 183 3.87 1.57 5.02
C GLU A 183 4.07 3.02 4.56
N THR A 184 3.15 3.92 4.93
CA THR A 184 3.22 5.34 4.55
C THR A 184 4.29 6.06 5.37
N ASN A 185 5.24 6.71 4.70
CA ASN A 185 6.34 7.41 5.39
C ASN A 185 5.97 8.85 5.76
N SER A 186 5.25 9.55 4.88
CA SER A 186 4.81 10.92 5.11
C SER A 186 3.31 10.96 5.29
N PHE A 187 2.83 11.63 6.34
CA PHE A 187 1.43 11.71 6.66
C PHE A 187 0.85 13.06 6.23
N THR A 188 0.45 13.16 4.96
CA THR A 188 -0.26 14.34 4.46
C THR A 188 -1.74 14.31 4.84
N ILE A 189 -2.39 15.46 4.82
CA ILE A 189 -3.84 15.59 5.08
C ILE A 189 -4.64 14.78 4.03
N LEU A 190 -4.18 14.77 2.77
CA LEU A 190 -4.83 14.02 1.71
C LEU A 190 -4.78 12.51 1.94
N GLN A 191 -3.64 11.96 2.41
CA GLN A 191 -3.51 10.54 2.76
C GLN A 191 -4.44 10.16 3.91
N HIS A 192 -4.53 10.99 4.94
CA HIS A 192 -5.47 10.76 6.04
C HIS A 192 -6.93 10.76 5.58
N ILE A 193 -7.33 11.77 4.80
CA ILE A 193 -8.69 11.84 4.26
C ILE A 193 -8.97 10.64 3.35
N ALA A 194 -8.00 10.21 2.53
CA ALA A 194 -8.16 9.06 1.66
C ALA A 194 -8.31 7.75 2.43
N ILE A 195 -7.54 7.53 3.50
CA ILE A 195 -7.60 6.28 4.28
C ILE A 195 -8.86 6.26 5.15
N TRP A 196 -9.06 7.29 5.98
CA TRP A 196 -10.16 7.36 6.95
C TRP A 196 -11.49 7.70 6.28
N GLY A 197 -11.48 8.56 5.26
CA GLY A 197 -12.67 8.90 4.49
C GLY A 197 -13.18 7.71 3.68
N ASN A 198 -12.30 6.86 3.16
CA ASN A 198 -12.70 5.64 2.47
C ASN A 198 -13.31 4.61 3.44
N LEU A 199 -12.79 4.51 4.66
CA LEU A 199 -13.37 3.67 5.72
C LEU A 199 -14.74 4.19 6.17
N ALA A 200 -14.88 5.50 6.38
CA ALA A 200 -16.17 6.12 6.68
C ALA A 200 -17.16 5.94 5.53
N ALA A 201 -16.71 6.11 4.27
CA ALA A 201 -17.54 5.91 3.09
C ALA A 201 -18.08 4.48 3.00
N PHE A 202 -17.29 3.46 3.35
CA PHE A 202 -17.79 2.08 3.43
C PHE A 202 -19.01 1.99 4.35
N TYR A 203 -18.92 2.45 5.61
CA TYR A 203 -20.03 2.37 6.55
C TYR A 203 -21.24 3.22 6.12
N ILE A 204 -21.01 4.40 5.55
CA ILE A 204 -22.08 5.28 5.04
C ILE A 204 -22.81 4.62 3.86
N ILE A 205 -22.08 4.05 2.90
CA ILE A 205 -22.68 3.36 1.74
C ILE A 205 -23.50 2.16 2.21
N ASN A 206 -22.98 1.36 3.14
CA ASN A 206 -23.72 0.24 3.72
C ASN A 206 -24.99 0.69 4.44
N TRP A 207 -24.91 1.78 5.20
CA TRP A 207 -26.07 2.35 5.88
C TRP A 207 -27.14 2.82 4.90
N ILE A 208 -26.75 3.52 3.82
CA ILE A 208 -27.67 3.95 2.76
C ILE A 208 -28.30 2.75 2.05
N LEU A 209 -27.52 1.73 1.69
CA LEU A 209 -28.01 0.54 1.01
C LEU A 209 -29.00 -0.26 1.88
N SER A 210 -28.80 -0.27 3.20
CA SER A 210 -29.72 -0.91 4.14
C SER A 210 -31.07 -0.19 4.27
N ALA A 211 -31.14 1.10 3.91
CA ALA A 211 -32.36 1.91 3.99
C ALA A 211 -33.23 1.82 2.71
N LEU A 212 -32.75 1.20 1.64
CA LEU A 212 -33.49 1.07 0.38
C LEU A 212 -34.49 -0.10 0.46
N PRO A 213 -35.79 0.13 0.18
CA PRO A 213 -36.81 -0.93 0.23
C PRO A 213 -36.54 -2.02 -0.80
N SER A 214 -36.85 -3.25 -0.39
CA SER A 214 -36.57 -4.54 -1.04
C SER A 214 -37.24 -4.72 -2.42
N SER A 215 -36.70 -4.06 -3.45
CA SER A 215 -37.13 -4.21 -4.85
C SER A 215 -35.97 -4.56 -5.79
N GLY A 216 -35.08 -5.49 -5.37
CA GLY A 216 -34.02 -6.04 -6.23
C GLY A 216 -33.14 -7.09 -5.52
N CYS A 217 -32.18 -7.68 -6.24
CA CYS A 217 -31.20 -8.66 -5.71
C CYS A 217 -30.12 -8.05 -4.80
N ILE A 218 -30.12 -6.73 -4.62
CA ILE A 218 -29.05 -5.94 -3.98
C ILE A 218 -29.31 -5.70 -2.48
N PRO A 219 -30.55 -5.43 -2.00
CA PRO A 219 -30.79 -5.11 -0.59
C PRO A 219 -30.75 -6.32 0.35
N SER A 220 -30.95 -7.56 -0.13
CA SER A 220 -30.91 -8.78 0.70
C SER A 220 -29.55 -8.94 1.38
N CYS A 221 -28.46 -8.69 0.65
CA CYS A 221 -27.09 -8.86 1.15
C CYS A 221 -26.64 -7.78 2.16
N PHE A 222 -27.38 -6.67 2.29
CA PHE A 222 -27.02 -5.53 3.13
C PHE A 222 -28.06 -5.23 4.24
N GLY A 223 -29.19 -5.97 4.27
CA GLY A 223 -30.32 -5.74 5.17
C GLY A 223 -30.09 -6.13 6.64
N CYS A 224 -29.13 -7.01 6.95
CA CYS A 224 -28.86 -7.44 8.33
C CYS A 224 -28.06 -6.43 9.18
N VAL A 225 -27.68 -5.27 8.64
CA VAL A 225 -26.70 -4.36 9.27
C VAL A 225 -27.30 -3.50 10.40
N HIS A 226 -28.63 -3.44 10.58
CA HIS A 226 -29.24 -2.38 11.38
C HIS A 226 -29.12 -2.56 12.91
N ASN A 227 -29.25 -3.77 13.49
CA ASN A 227 -29.53 -3.88 14.93
C ASN A 227 -28.50 -4.60 15.82
N HIS A 228 -27.53 -5.36 15.28
CA HIS A 228 -26.58 -6.10 16.13
C HIS A 228 -25.08 -5.84 15.85
N LEU A 229 -24.73 -5.29 14.68
CA LEU A 229 -23.36 -5.35 14.14
C LEU A 229 -22.50 -4.11 14.43
N ILE A 230 -23.06 -2.92 14.64
CA ILE A 230 -22.24 -1.70 14.87
C ILE A 230 -21.53 -1.74 16.24
N GLY A 231 -22.15 -2.37 17.26
CA GLY A 231 -21.59 -2.47 18.61
C GLY A 231 -20.57 -3.60 18.77
N GLN A 232 -20.88 -4.82 18.29
CA GLN A 232 -20.02 -5.99 18.48
C GLN A 232 -18.87 -6.08 17.47
N LEU A 233 -19.06 -5.64 16.22
CA LEU A 233 -17.96 -5.64 15.24
C LEU A 233 -16.93 -4.55 15.53
N CYS A 234 -17.38 -3.37 15.95
CA CYS A 234 -16.47 -2.29 16.29
C CYS A 234 -15.62 -2.66 17.51
N PHE A 235 -16.17 -3.38 18.51
CA PHE A 235 -15.43 -3.80 19.71
C PHE A 235 -14.54 -5.04 19.47
N SER A 236 -15.05 -6.06 18.76
CA SER A 236 -14.30 -7.30 18.47
C SER A 236 -13.20 -7.08 17.43
N TRP A 237 -13.44 -6.26 16.40
CA TRP A 237 -12.40 -5.86 15.44
C TRP A 237 -11.54 -4.68 15.90
N TRP A 238 -11.96 -3.89 16.90
CA TRP A 238 -11.00 -3.07 17.64
C TRP A 238 -9.97 -3.98 18.32
N GLN A 239 -10.40 -5.02 19.06
CA GLN A 239 -9.46 -5.93 19.70
C GLN A 239 -8.65 -6.80 18.72
N LEU A 240 -9.29 -7.38 17.69
CA LEU A 240 -8.60 -8.16 16.66
C LEU A 240 -7.79 -7.29 15.71
N GLY A 241 -8.22 -6.06 15.45
CA GLY A 241 -7.47 -5.04 14.71
C GLY A 241 -6.24 -4.60 15.50
N TRP A 242 -6.32 -4.48 16.82
CA TRP A 242 -5.15 -4.30 17.70
C TRP A 242 -4.24 -5.52 17.70
N VAL A 243 -4.77 -6.75 17.70
CA VAL A 243 -3.96 -7.99 17.62
C VAL A 243 -3.31 -8.16 16.24
N GLN A 244 -4.03 -7.89 15.15
CA GLN A 244 -3.50 -7.88 13.78
C GLN A 244 -2.53 -6.72 13.58
N PHE A 245 -2.78 -5.55 14.17
CA PHE A 245 -1.85 -4.43 14.23
C PHE A 245 -0.62 -4.75 15.07
N TRP A 246 -0.77 -5.50 16.17
CA TRP A 246 0.34 -5.90 17.03
C TRP A 246 1.16 -7.01 16.39
N LEU A 247 0.54 -7.96 15.67
CA LEU A 247 1.19 -9.03 14.90
C LEU A 247 1.81 -8.50 13.59
N SER A 248 1.14 -7.59 12.89
CA SER A 248 1.71 -6.85 11.76
C SER A 248 2.84 -5.96 12.25
N SER A 249 2.65 -5.18 13.32
CA SER A 249 3.74 -4.37 13.90
C SER A 249 4.87 -5.24 14.44
N THR A 250 4.65 -6.39 15.06
CA THR A 250 5.76 -7.24 15.52
C THR A 250 6.47 -7.94 14.36
N SER A 251 5.76 -8.38 13.33
CA SER A 251 6.37 -8.92 12.12
C SER A 251 7.08 -7.86 11.29
N ASP A 252 6.53 -6.64 11.20
CA ASP A 252 7.11 -5.48 10.53
C ASP A 252 8.28 -4.89 11.34
N ILE A 253 8.20 -4.83 12.67
CA ILE A 253 9.33 -4.45 13.56
C ILE A 253 10.42 -5.53 13.52
N HIS A 254 10.08 -6.81 13.40
CA HIS A 254 11.09 -7.86 13.19
C HIS A 254 11.70 -7.75 11.81
N THR A 255 10.90 -7.49 10.78
CA THR A 255 11.38 -7.32 9.40
C THR A 255 12.15 -6.03 9.23
N ASP A 256 11.81 -4.96 9.95
CA ASP A 256 12.53 -3.69 10.01
C ASP A 256 13.77 -3.76 10.87
N ARG A 257 13.78 -4.58 11.93
CA ARG A 257 15.01 -4.92 12.67
C ARG A 257 15.92 -5.81 11.82
N VAL A 258 15.39 -6.80 11.11
CA VAL A 258 16.16 -7.65 10.19
C VAL A 258 16.64 -6.85 8.98
N LYS A 259 15.81 -5.98 8.40
CA LYS A 259 16.22 -5.00 7.39
C LYS A 259 17.26 -4.05 7.98
N SER A 260 17.11 -3.51 9.19
CA SER A 260 18.12 -2.68 9.84
C SER A 260 19.45 -3.41 10.09
N ILE A 261 19.41 -4.69 10.46
CA ILE A 261 20.56 -5.55 10.79
C ILE A 261 21.29 -6.05 9.51
N TYR A 262 20.57 -6.38 8.43
CA TYR A 262 21.14 -6.88 7.17
C TYR A 262 21.27 -5.81 6.06
N PHE A 263 20.46 -4.76 6.13
CA PHE A 263 20.34 -3.66 5.16
C PHE A 263 20.28 -2.33 5.92
N SER A 264 21.42 -1.86 6.45
CA SER A 264 21.50 -0.54 7.11
C SER A 264 20.67 0.51 6.36
N ARG A 265 19.57 0.97 6.98
CA ARG A 265 18.79 2.10 6.47
C ARG A 265 19.77 3.28 6.31
N PRO A 266 19.81 3.97 5.16
CA PRO A 266 20.72 5.09 4.94
C PRO A 266 20.50 6.25 5.92
N ASN A 267 19.43 6.29 6.72
CA ASN A 267 19.21 7.36 7.69
C ASN A 267 20.28 7.42 8.79
N VAL A 268 20.87 6.28 9.18
CA VAL A 268 21.94 6.26 10.19
C VAL A 268 23.28 6.62 9.56
N TRP A 269 23.56 6.16 8.35
CA TRP A 269 24.80 6.48 7.64
C TRP A 269 24.80 7.89 7.06
N VAL A 270 23.69 8.47 6.58
CA VAL A 270 23.66 9.87 6.13
C VAL A 270 23.88 10.81 7.32
N GLY A 271 23.32 10.50 8.49
CA GLY A 271 23.61 11.24 9.73
C GLY A 271 25.08 11.12 10.18
N LEU A 272 25.65 9.91 10.17
CA LEU A 272 27.05 9.67 10.56
C LEU A 272 28.06 10.12 9.51
N PHE A 273 27.73 10.11 8.21
CA PHE A 273 28.58 10.60 7.13
C PHE A 273 28.53 12.14 7.07
N CYS A 274 27.38 12.76 7.34
CA CYS A 274 27.30 14.21 7.61
C CYS A 274 28.08 14.60 8.86
N LEU A 275 27.99 13.83 9.96
CA LEU A 275 28.80 14.11 11.16
C LEU A 275 30.29 13.92 10.89
N SER A 276 30.67 12.89 10.13
CA SER A 276 32.07 12.63 9.77
C SER A 276 32.64 13.67 8.80
N GLN A 277 31.85 14.21 7.86
CA GLN A 277 32.28 15.31 6.99
C GLN A 277 32.29 16.66 7.73
N ALA A 278 31.35 16.90 8.64
CA ALA A 278 31.33 18.10 9.48
C ALA A 278 32.50 18.12 10.50
N LEU A 279 32.93 16.96 10.99
CA LEU A 279 34.09 16.85 11.88
C LEU A 279 35.43 17.01 11.13
N ASN A 280 35.56 16.54 9.89
CA ASN A 280 36.76 16.77 9.09
C ASN A 280 36.94 18.23 8.66
N HIS A 281 35.86 18.99 8.46
CA HIS A 281 35.98 20.40 8.09
C HIS A 281 36.42 21.31 9.26
N ASN A 282 36.33 20.83 10.51
CA ASN A 282 36.76 21.53 11.72
C ASN A 282 38.20 21.19 12.15
N GLN A 283 38.92 20.34 11.41
CA GLN A 283 40.35 20.06 11.67
C GLN A 283 41.30 20.83 10.75
N ASP A 284 40.79 21.56 9.75
CA ASP A 284 41.56 22.39 8.81
C ASP A 284 41.41 23.91 9.06
N LEU A 285 41.08 24.32 10.29
CA LEU A 285 41.11 25.71 10.77
C LEU A 285 42.05 25.86 11.97
#